data_AF-A0AAD5R2I4-F1
#
_entry.id   AF-A0AAD5R2I4-F1
#
_cell.length_a   1.000
_cell.length_b   1.000
_cell.length_c   1.000
_cell.angle_alpha   90.00
_cell.angle_beta   90.00
_cell.angle_gamma   90.00
#
_symmetry.space_group_name_H-M   'P 1'
#
loop_
_entity.id
_entity.type
_entity.pdbx_description
1 polymer ?
#
loop_
_entity_poly.entity_id
_entity_poly.type
_entity_poly.pdbx_seq_one_letter_code
_entity_poly.pdbx_strand_id
1 'polypeptide(L)'
;MSNGCNRCDDKTVQFLIGKNGFVGVNYEHTPAEGPPIATMTDFICDRILASDFKIDTTTSEEQVRRLDFELNDSQKAQIKNSERQLDWVADDLDVAVYTFKRYGKNFPKSVKLSPDSFIQMAFQLAFYRIHSTCPTRNLIQLCFGPAAPDCYGICYNPQETELHFTVTSFKKLWFH
;
A
#
# COMPACT_ATOMS: atom_id res chain seq x y z
N MET A 1 -4.62 24.58 -8.01
CA MET A 1 -3.25 24.20 -8.39
C MET A 1 -2.94 22.89 -7.68
N SER A 2 -2.80 21.82 -8.45
CA SER A 2 -2.41 20.50 -7.96
C SER A 2 -1.02 20.56 -7.30
N ASN A 3 -0.81 19.84 -6.19
CA ASN A 3 0.49 19.71 -5.54
C ASN A 3 1.40 18.69 -6.25
N GLY A 4 0.99 18.16 -7.40
CA GLY A 4 1.73 17.14 -8.17
C GLY A 4 3.12 17.57 -8.58
N CYS A 5 3.34 18.87 -8.85
CA CYS A 5 4.65 19.40 -9.21
C CYS A 5 5.64 19.46 -8.04
N ASN A 6 5.19 19.25 -6.80
CA ASN A 6 6.04 19.22 -5.61
C ASN A 6 6.36 17.77 -5.20
N ARG A 7 6.72 16.93 -6.17
CA ARG A 7 7.00 15.50 -6.02
C ARG A 7 8.24 15.11 -6.81
N CYS A 8 8.92 14.07 -6.37
CA CYS A 8 10.02 13.42 -7.08
C CYS A 8 9.85 11.91 -6.94
N ASP A 9 9.04 11.30 -7.81
CA ASP A 9 8.56 9.93 -7.66
C ASP A 9 9.63 8.86 -7.86
N ASP A 10 10.79 9.22 -8.40
CA ASP A 10 11.99 8.36 -8.41
C ASP A 10 12.62 8.19 -7.02
N LYS A 11 12.20 8.99 -6.02
CA LYS A 11 12.65 8.83 -4.64
C LYS A 11 11.85 7.74 -3.94
N THR A 12 12.58 6.80 -3.34
CA THR A 12 12.01 5.66 -2.62
C THR A 12 10.99 6.04 -1.55
N VAL A 13 11.25 7.11 -0.78
CA VAL A 13 10.32 7.59 0.26
C VAL A 13 10.25 9.11 0.20
N GLN A 14 9.04 9.64 0.21
CA GLN A 14 8.74 11.06 0.26
C GLN A 14 7.73 11.35 1.38
N PHE A 15 8.11 12.17 2.34
CA PHE A 15 7.19 12.65 3.39
C PHE A 15 6.44 13.88 2.89
N LEU A 16 5.11 13.83 3.02
CA LEU A 16 4.20 14.88 2.59
C LEU A 16 3.73 15.64 3.83
N ILE A 17 4.10 16.91 3.95
CA ILE A 17 3.70 17.76 5.07
C ILE A 17 2.87 18.92 4.52
N GLY A 18 1.55 18.80 4.65
CA GLY A 18 0.60 19.80 4.20
C GLY A 18 0.49 20.97 5.16
N LYS A 19 0.34 22.19 4.62
CA LYS A 19 0.11 23.41 5.42
C LYS A 19 -1.18 23.36 6.25
N ASN A 20 -2.12 22.50 5.86
CA ASN A 20 -3.38 22.24 6.55
C ASN A 20 -3.26 21.19 7.67
N GLY A 21 -2.03 20.77 8.01
CA GLY A 21 -1.77 19.79 9.08
C GLY A 21 -1.94 18.33 8.65
N PHE A 22 -2.35 18.07 7.41
CA PHE A 22 -2.38 16.71 6.87
C PHE A 22 -0.97 16.27 6.52
N VAL A 23 -0.61 15.08 6.99
CA VAL A 23 0.66 14.43 6.70
C VAL A 23 0.43 13.10 5.99
N GLY A 24 1.38 12.70 5.18
CA GLY A 24 1.33 11.43 4.46
C GLY A 24 2.70 10.97 4.01
N VAL A 25 2.74 9.78 3.44
CA VAL A 25 3.95 9.19 2.84
C VAL A 25 3.59 8.77 1.42
N ASN A 26 4.46 9.11 0.47
CA ASN A 26 4.50 8.49 -0.84
C ASN A 26 5.77 7.63 -0.92
N TYR A 27 5.68 6.43 -1.47
CA TYR A 27 6.83 5.56 -1.61
C TYR A 27 6.82 4.86 -2.98
N GLU A 28 8.01 4.67 -3.52
CA GLU A 28 8.21 3.92 -4.77
C GLU A 28 8.23 2.42 -4.43
N HIS A 29 7.47 1.61 -5.19
CA HIS A 29 7.11 0.25 -4.78
C HIS A 29 8.19 -0.81 -5.11
N THR A 30 9.09 -0.55 -6.07
CA THR A 30 10.15 -1.49 -6.48
C THR A 30 11.05 -1.96 -5.30
N PRO A 31 11.52 -1.09 -4.39
CA PRO A 31 12.44 -1.48 -3.32
C PRO A 31 11.77 -2.04 -2.07
N ALA A 32 10.47 -1.82 -1.86
CA ALA A 32 9.83 -2.13 -0.59
C ALA A 32 8.33 -2.43 -0.72
N GLU A 33 7.87 -3.36 0.11
CA GLU A 33 6.47 -3.67 0.31
C GLU A 33 5.84 -2.76 1.39
N GLY A 34 4.51 -2.80 1.50
CA GLY A 34 3.76 -2.00 2.49
C GLY A 34 4.18 -2.21 3.96
N PRO A 35 4.39 -3.44 4.48
CA PRO A 35 4.62 -3.64 5.91
C PRO A 35 5.89 -2.95 6.48
N PRO A 36 7.05 -2.96 5.81
CA PRO A 36 8.20 -2.13 6.20
C PRO A 36 7.88 -0.63 6.29
N ILE A 37 7.17 -0.07 5.31
CA ILE A 37 6.81 1.36 5.27
C ILE A 37 5.84 1.71 6.42
N ALA A 38 4.87 0.83 6.69
CA ALA A 38 3.96 0.98 7.82
C ALA A 38 4.72 0.97 9.17
N THR A 39 5.65 0.03 9.35
CA THR A 39 6.47 -0.07 10.56
C THR A 39 7.34 1.17 10.78
N MET A 40 7.94 1.71 9.72
CA MET A 40 8.68 2.96 9.78
C MET A 40 7.78 4.14 10.17
N THR A 41 6.57 4.20 9.60
CA THR A 41 5.61 5.28 9.87
C THR A 41 5.12 5.22 11.32
N ASP A 42 4.80 4.03 11.83
CA ASP A 42 4.41 3.80 13.23
C ASP A 42 5.53 4.26 14.18
N PHE A 43 6.78 3.90 13.90
CA PHE A 43 7.92 4.34 14.70
C PHE A 43 8.05 5.87 14.76
N ILE A 44 7.86 6.56 13.63
CA ILE A 44 7.89 8.02 13.56
C ILE A 44 6.74 8.62 14.37
N CYS A 45 5.52 8.10 14.21
CA CYS A 45 4.35 8.55 14.95
C CYS A 45 4.52 8.36 16.47
N ASP A 46 5.01 7.20 16.91
CA ASP A 46 5.24 6.90 18.32
C ASP A 46 6.25 7.87 18.95
N ARG A 47 7.34 8.19 18.23
CA ARG A 47 8.35 9.17 18.68
C ARG A 47 7.77 10.57 18.80
N ILE A 48 6.97 11.00 17.81
CA ILE A 48 6.29 12.30 17.83
C ILE A 48 5.33 12.39 19.02
N LEU A 49 4.49 11.37 19.23
CA LEU A 49 3.52 11.33 20.32
C LEU A 49 4.19 11.30 21.71
N ALA A 50 5.32 10.60 21.83
CA ALA A 50 6.12 10.57 23.05
C ALA A 50 6.90 11.88 23.31
N SER A 51 6.95 12.81 22.34
CA SER A 51 7.81 14.00 22.38
C SER A 51 9.29 13.66 22.66
N ASP A 52 9.73 12.47 22.27
CA ASP A 52 11.06 11.94 22.54
C ASP A 52 12.04 12.39 21.45
N PHE A 53 12.31 13.70 21.43
CA PHE A 53 13.25 14.33 20.51
C PHE A 53 14.48 14.80 21.27
N LYS A 54 15.65 14.28 20.87
CA LYS A 54 16.93 14.86 21.27
C LYS A 54 17.24 16.03 20.35
N ILE A 55 16.85 17.23 20.78
CA ILE A 55 17.20 18.46 20.06
C ILE A 55 18.64 18.80 20.42
N ASP A 56 19.57 18.45 19.54
CA ASP A 56 20.95 18.89 19.64
C ASP A 56 21.04 20.34 19.14
N THR A 57 21.04 21.30 20.07
CA THR A 57 21.19 22.74 19.76
C THR A 57 22.64 23.14 19.48
N THR A 58 23.60 22.21 19.54
CA THR A 58 25.03 22.49 19.36
C THR A 58 25.51 22.30 17.92
N THR A 59 24.68 21.75 17.04
CA THR A 59 25.01 21.61 15.62
C THR A 59 24.70 22.91 14.88
N SER A 60 25.72 23.52 14.26
CA SER A 60 25.54 24.64 13.33
C SER A 60 24.56 24.21 12.24
N GLU A 61 23.47 24.95 12.04
CA GLU A 61 22.54 24.70 10.94
C GLU A 61 23.30 24.77 9.61
N GLU A 62 23.39 23.64 8.90
CA GLU A 62 23.87 23.65 7.52
C GLU A 62 22.89 24.46 6.67
N GLN A 63 23.42 25.37 5.84
CA GLN A 63 22.57 26.19 5.00
C GLN A 63 21.89 25.35 3.93
N VAL A 64 20.55 25.39 3.90
CA VAL A 64 19.75 24.79 2.84
C VAL A 64 20.12 25.44 1.50
N ARG A 65 20.56 24.63 0.54
CA ARG A 65 20.93 25.10 -0.79
C ARG A 65 19.79 24.86 -1.78
N ARG A 66 19.34 25.93 -2.42
CA ARG A 66 18.40 25.83 -3.55
C ARG A 66 19.06 25.12 -4.72
N LEU A 67 18.33 24.19 -5.35
CA LEU A 67 18.72 23.54 -6.59
C LEU A 67 18.09 24.29 -7.75
N ASP A 68 18.92 24.98 -8.53
CA ASP A 68 18.49 25.68 -9.73
C ASP A 68 18.73 24.80 -10.96
N PHE A 69 17.69 24.65 -11.78
CA PHE A 69 17.74 23.86 -13.00
C PHE A 69 17.69 24.79 -14.21
N GLU A 70 18.67 24.68 -15.09
CA GLU A 70 18.66 25.35 -16.39
C GLU A 70 17.92 24.48 -17.40
N LEU A 71 16.79 24.97 -17.90
CA LEU A 71 15.90 24.22 -18.79
C LEU A 71 15.88 24.81 -20.19
N ASN A 72 16.05 23.96 -21.20
CA ASN A 72 15.82 24.31 -22.59
C ASN A 72 14.32 24.23 -22.96
N ASP A 73 13.96 24.74 -24.13
CA ASP A 73 12.56 24.83 -24.54
C ASP A 73 11.91 23.46 -24.79
N SER A 74 12.69 22.44 -25.18
CA SER A 74 12.22 21.06 -25.30
C SER A 74 11.83 20.49 -23.93
N GLN A 75 12.68 20.67 -22.91
CA GLN A 75 12.41 20.24 -21.53
C GLN A 75 11.19 20.95 -20.93
N LYS A 76 11.06 22.26 -21.15
CA LYS A 76 9.87 23.02 -20.72
C LYS A 76 8.60 22.48 -21.37
N ALA A 77 8.65 22.14 -22.66
CA ALA A 77 7.52 21.55 -23.37
C ALA A 77 7.16 20.16 -22.80
N GLN A 78 8.16 19.33 -22.47
CA GLN A 78 7.95 18.03 -21.83
C GLN A 78 7.30 18.16 -20.45
N ILE A 79 7.78 19.07 -19.60
CA ILE A 79 7.19 19.33 -18.28
C ILE A 79 5.71 19.70 -18.43
N LYS A 80 5.39 20.64 -19.33
CA LYS A 80 4.00 21.05 -19.58
C LYS A 80 3.12 19.91 -20.09
N ASN A 81 3.68 18.99 -20.87
CA ASN A 81 2.95 17.81 -21.30
C ASN A 81 2.70 16.86 -20.13
N SER A 82 3.71 16.57 -19.32
CA SER A 82 3.60 15.72 -18.13
C SER A 82 2.61 16.29 -17.11
N GLU A 83 2.60 17.61 -16.89
CA GLU A 83 1.60 18.28 -16.04
C GLU A 83 0.17 17.96 -16.48
N ARG A 84 -0.12 18.06 -17.79
CA ARG A 84 -1.45 17.73 -18.32
C ARG A 84 -1.80 16.25 -18.16
N GLN A 85 -0.82 15.37 -18.33
CA GLN A 85 -1.03 13.93 -18.12
C GLN A 85 -1.33 13.63 -16.65
N LEU A 86 -0.59 14.25 -15.72
CA LEU A 86 -0.82 14.11 -14.29
C LEU A 86 -2.20 14.63 -13.89
N ASP A 87 -2.61 15.79 -14.40
CA ASP A 87 -3.95 16.34 -14.15
C ASP A 87 -5.03 15.39 -14.70
N TRP A 88 -4.86 14.85 -15.91
CA TRP A 88 -5.80 13.88 -16.48
C TRP A 88 -5.92 12.59 -15.65
N VAL A 89 -4.79 12.01 -15.23
CA VAL A 89 -4.80 10.81 -14.37
C VAL A 89 -5.44 11.12 -13.02
N ALA A 90 -5.16 12.28 -12.44
CA ALA A 90 -5.75 12.69 -11.17
C ALA A 90 -7.27 12.89 -11.27
N ASP A 91 -7.75 13.43 -12.39
CA ASP A 91 -9.18 13.64 -12.65
C ASP A 91 -9.93 12.33 -12.92
N ASP A 92 -9.29 11.34 -13.54
CA ASP A 92 -9.88 10.01 -13.84
C ASP A 92 -9.83 9.04 -12.64
N LEU A 93 -9.04 9.34 -11.61
CA LEU A 93 -8.86 8.49 -10.44
C LEU A 93 -10.00 8.69 -9.42
N ASP A 94 -10.83 7.66 -9.22
CA ASP A 94 -11.81 7.60 -8.13
C ASP A 94 -11.25 6.87 -6.89
N VAL A 95 -11.31 7.52 -5.72
CA VAL A 95 -10.82 6.98 -4.44
C VAL A 95 -11.90 7.09 -3.38
N ALA A 96 -12.43 5.95 -2.94
CA ALA A 96 -13.34 5.86 -1.81
C ALA A 96 -12.62 5.36 -0.54
N VAL A 97 -12.56 6.21 0.48
CA VAL A 97 -12.05 5.84 1.82
C VAL A 97 -13.22 5.62 2.77
N TYR A 98 -13.34 4.40 3.31
CA TYR A 98 -14.45 4.04 4.19
C TYR A 98 -13.98 3.28 5.43
N THR A 99 -14.39 3.77 6.61
CA THR A 99 -14.13 3.10 7.89
C THR A 99 -15.34 2.28 8.32
N PHE A 100 -15.24 0.95 8.26
CA PHE A 100 -16.27 0.05 8.74
C PHE A 100 -16.26 -0.04 10.28
N LYS A 101 -17.31 0.48 10.93
CA LYS A 101 -17.36 0.62 12.41
C LYS A 101 -18.13 -0.48 13.16
N ARG A 102 -18.78 -1.43 12.47
CA ARG A 102 -19.65 -2.42 13.14
C ARG A 102 -18.87 -3.46 13.94
N TYR A 103 -17.71 -3.86 13.46
CA TYR A 103 -16.78 -4.77 14.13
C TYR A 103 -15.38 -4.63 13.52
N GLY A 104 -14.38 -5.18 14.21
CA GLY A 104 -12.99 -5.29 13.72
C GLY A 104 -12.47 -6.72 13.79
N LYS A 105 -11.14 -6.88 13.85
CA LYS A 105 -10.44 -8.18 13.85
C LYS A 105 -10.90 -9.18 14.92
N ASN A 106 -11.51 -8.71 16.01
CA ASN A 106 -11.95 -9.56 17.12
C ASN A 106 -13.16 -10.43 16.75
N PHE A 107 -14.04 -9.96 15.87
CA PHE A 107 -15.22 -10.73 15.48
C PHE A 107 -14.85 -11.99 14.66
N PRO A 108 -14.09 -11.91 13.54
CA PRO A 108 -13.66 -13.11 12.82
C PRO A 108 -12.90 -14.09 13.73
N LYS A 109 -12.04 -13.57 14.60
CA LYS A 109 -11.30 -14.40 15.58
C LYS A 109 -12.23 -15.14 16.55
N SER A 110 -13.32 -14.51 17.00
CA SER A 110 -14.29 -15.15 17.91
C SER A 110 -14.99 -16.37 17.31
N VAL A 111 -15.12 -16.41 15.98
CA VAL A 111 -15.67 -17.55 15.22
C VAL A 111 -14.58 -18.42 14.59
N LYS A 112 -13.33 -18.30 15.07
CA LYS A 112 -12.15 -19.07 14.62
C LYS A 112 -11.78 -18.86 13.14
N LEU A 113 -12.02 -17.66 12.61
CA LEU A 113 -11.62 -17.27 11.26
C LEU A 113 -10.46 -16.25 11.30
N SER A 114 -9.57 -16.36 10.31
CA SER A 114 -8.58 -15.31 10.03
C SER A 114 -9.30 -14.03 9.58
N PRO A 115 -9.00 -12.86 10.17
CA PRO A 115 -9.56 -11.58 9.71
C PRO A 115 -9.32 -11.32 8.22
N ASP A 116 -8.14 -11.67 7.72
CA ASP A 116 -7.74 -11.41 6.33
C ASP A 116 -8.57 -12.27 5.37
N SER A 117 -8.68 -13.58 5.64
CA SER A 117 -9.51 -14.49 4.85
C SER A 117 -10.99 -14.10 4.89
N PHE A 118 -11.48 -13.62 6.05
CA PHE A 118 -12.85 -13.14 6.18
C PHE A 118 -13.13 -11.92 5.29
N ILE A 119 -12.22 -10.93 5.28
CA ILE A 119 -12.34 -9.73 4.45
C ILE A 119 -12.19 -10.07 2.96
N GLN A 120 -11.23 -10.94 2.62
CA GLN A 120 -11.03 -11.44 1.27
C GLN A 120 -12.30 -12.08 0.69
N MET A 121 -12.97 -12.95 1.45
CA MET A 121 -14.24 -13.56 1.03
C MET A 121 -15.37 -12.53 0.91
N ALA A 122 -15.41 -11.54 1.81
CA ALA A 122 -16.38 -10.46 1.72
C ALA A 122 -16.20 -9.63 0.43
N PHE A 123 -14.96 -9.36 0.01
CA PHE A 123 -14.69 -8.70 -1.27
C PHE A 123 -15.11 -9.54 -2.48
N GLN A 124 -14.82 -10.84 -2.49
CA GLN A 124 -15.27 -11.74 -3.56
C GLN A 124 -16.81 -11.75 -3.67
N LEU A 125 -17.51 -11.83 -2.53
CA LEU A 125 -18.97 -11.77 -2.49
C LEU A 125 -19.51 -10.41 -2.96
N ALA A 126 -18.90 -9.30 -2.54
CA ALA A 126 -19.30 -7.95 -2.95
C ALA A 126 -19.14 -7.77 -4.46
N PHE A 127 -18.00 -8.19 -5.03
CA PHE A 127 -17.76 -8.15 -6.46
C PHE A 127 -18.80 -8.98 -7.22
N TYR A 128 -19.06 -10.22 -6.78
CA TYR A 128 -20.05 -11.09 -7.41
C TYR A 128 -21.46 -10.48 -7.37
N ARG A 129 -21.85 -9.83 -6.27
CA ARG A 129 -23.16 -9.16 -6.17
C ARG A 129 -23.31 -7.96 -7.10
N ILE A 130 -22.22 -7.24 -7.39
CA ILE A 130 -22.24 -6.06 -8.27
C ILE A 130 -22.19 -6.47 -9.74
N HIS A 131 -21.34 -7.45 -10.08
CA HIS A 131 -21.02 -7.79 -11.48
C HIS A 131 -21.65 -9.09 -11.97
N SER A 132 -22.23 -9.90 -11.08
CA SER A 132 -22.79 -11.23 -11.37
C SER A 132 -21.79 -12.22 -11.99
N THR A 133 -20.49 -12.00 -11.76
CA THR A 133 -19.41 -12.84 -12.27
C THR A 133 -18.28 -12.96 -11.24
N CYS A 134 -17.50 -14.04 -11.28
CA CYS A 134 -16.26 -14.14 -10.51
C CYS A 134 -15.18 -13.21 -11.10
N PRO A 135 -14.26 -12.65 -10.28
CA PRO A 135 -13.21 -11.75 -10.78
C PRO A 135 -12.26 -12.40 -11.80
N THR A 136 -11.97 -13.69 -11.62
CA THR A 136 -11.02 -14.44 -12.45
C THR A 136 -11.75 -15.44 -13.33
N ARG A 137 -11.60 -15.30 -14.65
CA ARG A 137 -12.20 -16.22 -15.65
C ARG A 137 -11.33 -17.41 -16.00
N ASN A 138 -10.04 -17.31 -15.72
CA ASN A 138 -9.05 -18.32 -16.08
C ASN A 138 -8.56 -19.03 -14.84
N LEU A 139 -8.21 -20.30 -15.01
CA LEU A 139 -7.48 -21.05 -14.01
C LEU A 139 -6.06 -20.50 -13.89
N ILE A 140 -5.80 -19.75 -12.81
CA ILE A 140 -4.48 -19.28 -12.46
C ILE A 140 -4.08 -19.98 -11.17
N GLN A 141 -3.03 -20.81 -11.25
CA GLN A 141 -2.43 -21.42 -10.08
C GLN A 141 -1.46 -20.42 -9.44
N LEU A 142 -1.88 -19.79 -8.36
CA LEU A 142 -1.00 -18.99 -7.51
C LEU A 142 -0.55 -19.83 -6.32
N CYS A 143 0.68 -19.64 -5.85
CA CYS A 143 1.18 -20.25 -4.63
C CYS A 143 2.12 -19.30 -3.88
N PHE A 144 2.04 -19.34 -2.56
CA PHE A 144 3.07 -18.77 -1.69
C PHE A 144 3.75 -19.91 -0.95
N GLY A 145 5.03 -19.76 -0.61
CA GLY A 145 5.67 -20.66 0.34
C GLY A 145 5.12 -20.43 1.76
N PRO A 146 5.15 -21.44 2.64
CA PRO A 146 4.82 -21.24 4.06
C PRO A 146 5.79 -20.23 4.70
N ALA A 147 5.26 -19.29 5.48
CA ALA A 147 6.03 -18.21 6.11
C ALA A 147 6.92 -18.67 7.28
N ALA A 148 6.63 -19.83 7.87
CA ALA A 148 7.36 -20.42 8.99
C ALA A 148 7.35 -21.95 8.90
N PRO A 149 8.27 -22.65 9.61
CA PRO A 149 8.41 -24.11 9.52
C PRO A 149 7.18 -24.93 9.85
N ASP A 150 6.22 -24.39 10.61
CA ASP A 150 4.99 -25.00 11.14
C ASP A 150 3.70 -24.45 10.47
N CYS A 151 3.83 -23.66 9.42
CA CYS A 151 2.71 -23.00 8.74
C CYS A 151 2.37 -23.63 7.38
N TYR A 152 1.18 -23.31 6.87
CA TYR A 152 0.76 -23.59 5.50
C TYR A 152 0.66 -22.29 4.71
N GLY A 153 1.07 -22.30 3.44
CA GLY A 153 0.71 -21.27 2.47
C GLY A 153 -0.56 -21.71 1.75
N ILE A 154 -1.60 -20.87 1.71
CA ILE A 154 -2.84 -21.18 0.98
C ILE A 154 -3.14 -20.05 0.02
N CYS A 155 -3.24 -20.39 -1.27
CA CYS A 155 -3.82 -19.53 -2.28
C CYS A 155 -5.14 -20.13 -2.74
N TYR A 156 -6.05 -19.29 -3.21
CA TYR A 156 -7.31 -19.73 -3.78
C TYR A 156 -7.66 -18.93 -5.03
N ASN A 157 -8.31 -19.57 -5.99
CA ASN A 157 -8.81 -18.95 -7.21
C ASN A 157 -10.27 -19.40 -7.41
N PRO A 158 -11.25 -18.57 -7.01
CA PRO A 158 -12.66 -18.87 -7.21
C PRO A 158 -13.02 -18.82 -8.70
N GLN A 159 -13.66 -19.87 -9.20
CA GLN A 159 -14.26 -19.94 -10.53
C GLN A 159 -15.77 -20.04 -10.39
N GLU A 160 -16.48 -19.92 -11.51
CA GLU A 160 -17.95 -19.89 -11.51
C GLU A 160 -18.58 -21.18 -10.96
N THR A 161 -17.96 -22.34 -11.20
CA THR A 161 -18.47 -23.66 -10.80
C THR A 161 -17.58 -24.40 -9.80
N GLU A 162 -16.43 -23.83 -9.41
CA GLU A 162 -15.43 -24.53 -8.60
C GLU A 162 -14.52 -23.57 -7.83
N LEU A 163 -13.85 -24.07 -6.79
CA LEU A 163 -12.84 -23.34 -6.03
C LEU A 163 -11.51 -24.06 -6.14
N HIS A 164 -10.52 -23.40 -6.74
CA HIS A 164 -9.16 -23.95 -6.79
C HIS A 164 -8.38 -23.50 -5.58
N PHE A 165 -7.74 -24.45 -4.89
CA PHE A 165 -6.87 -24.17 -3.77
C PHE A 165 -5.46 -24.67 -4.07
N THR A 166 -4.48 -23.84 -3.77
CA THR A 166 -3.07 -24.26 -3.72
C THR A 166 -2.62 -24.23 -2.28
N VAL A 167 -2.31 -25.39 -1.72
CA VAL A 167 -1.78 -25.51 -0.36
C VAL A 167 -0.31 -25.92 -0.45
N THR A 168 0.55 -25.14 0.18
CA THR A 168 1.98 -25.41 0.31
C THR A 168 2.32 -25.62 1.78
N SER A 169 3.25 -26.52 2.08
CA SER A 169 3.85 -26.65 3.40
C SER A 169 5.22 -27.32 3.28
N PHE A 170 6.05 -27.24 4.32
CA PHE A 170 7.30 -27.99 4.36
C PHE A 170 7.02 -29.49 4.52
N LYS A 171 7.82 -30.34 3.86
CA LYS A 171 7.64 -31.81 3.86
C LYS A 171 7.42 -32.43 5.25
N LYS A 172 8.01 -31.83 6.29
CA LYS A 172 7.92 -32.32 7.67
C LYS A 172 6.50 -32.28 8.25
N LEU A 173 5.58 -31.45 7.72
CA LEU A 173 4.19 -31.34 8.18
C LEU A 173 3.20 -32.31 7.54
N TRP A 174 3.50 -32.87 6.37
CA TRP A 174 2.54 -33.73 5.65
C TRP A 174 2.54 -35.19 6.14
N PHE A 175 3.56 -35.61 6.89
CA PHE A 175 3.79 -37.01 7.27
C PHE A 175 3.58 -37.29 8.77
N HIS A 176 2.70 -36.53 9.43
CA HIS A 176 2.15 -36.83 10.75
C HIS A 176 0.64 -36.89 10.66
#